data_AF-A0A9E4CLV9-F1
#
_entry.id   AF-A0A9E4CLV9-F1
#
_cell.length_a   1.000
_cell.length_b   1.000
_cell.length_c   1.000
_cell.angle_alpha   90.00
_cell.angle_beta   90.00
_cell.angle_gamma   90.00
#
_symmetry.space_group_name_H-M   'P 1'
#
loop_
_entity.id
_entity.type
_entity.pdbx_description
1 polymer ?
#
loop_
_entity_poly.entity_id
_entity_poly.type
_entity_poly.pdbx_seq_one_letter_code
_entity_poly.pdbx_strand_id
1 'polypeptide(L)'
;MTRIARAPFGGDFNIKPRPAYRGHSFFGGNAFMLDLLADNREELGVEADADLLRRGALATRRQLAEKTARAMVENARIEDGHARFDVRVINMTGHKLPTGYPSRRLWLMVEVLDGRERVFVSGAVDERGRIVGLEQELGQPHVDRVTSPKDVPIWETIVLDGEGKITTRLASMAAYA
;
A
#
# COMPACT_ATOMS: atom_id res chain seq x y z
N MET A 1 31.27 1.21 17.36
CA MET A 1 31.40 -0.26 17.27
C MET A 1 30.11 -0.86 17.82
N THR A 2 29.27 -1.50 16.99
CA THR A 2 27.99 -2.03 17.49
C THR A 2 28.17 -3.47 17.93
N ARG A 3 27.64 -3.79 19.12
CA ARG A 3 27.62 -5.14 19.67
C ARG A 3 26.38 -5.85 19.14
N ILE A 4 26.57 -6.91 18.36
CA ILE A 4 25.53 -7.56 17.55
C ILE A 4 24.75 -8.66 18.29
N ALA A 5 25.07 -8.94 19.55
CA ALA A 5 24.42 -9.95 20.36
C ALA A 5 24.39 -9.55 21.85
N ARG A 6 23.27 -9.82 22.52
CA ARG A 6 23.10 -9.72 23.98
C ARG A 6 22.79 -11.10 24.54
N ALA A 7 23.25 -11.36 25.76
CA ALA A 7 22.91 -12.55 26.53
C ALA A 7 21.40 -12.59 26.83
N PRO A 8 20.82 -13.78 27.10
CA PRO A 8 19.39 -13.95 27.36
C PRO A 8 18.80 -13.03 28.45
N PHE A 9 19.64 -12.57 29.39
CA PHE A 9 19.27 -11.68 30.49
C PHE A 9 19.70 -10.22 30.27
N GLY A 10 19.93 -9.82 29.02
CA GLY A 10 20.27 -8.43 28.64
C GLY A 10 21.73 -8.02 28.84
N GLY A 11 22.55 -8.89 29.43
CA GLY A 11 24.00 -8.70 29.56
C GLY A 11 24.75 -8.79 28.23
N ASP A 12 26.01 -8.36 28.19
CA ASP A 12 26.83 -8.42 26.99
C ASP A 12 27.60 -9.76 26.91
N PHE A 13 27.67 -10.37 25.73
CA PHE A 13 28.59 -11.47 25.49
C PHE A 13 30.03 -10.95 25.40
N ASN A 14 30.99 -11.71 25.94
CA ASN A 14 32.42 -11.41 25.77
C ASN A 14 32.91 -11.80 24.36
N ILE A 15 32.39 -11.13 23.34
CA ILE A 15 32.76 -11.31 21.94
C ILE A 15 33.38 -10.03 21.38
N LYS A 16 34.39 -10.20 20.52
CA LYS A 16 35.01 -9.06 19.82
C LYS A 16 33.95 -8.37 18.95
N PRO A 17 33.80 -7.03 19.03
CA PRO A 17 32.84 -6.32 18.18
C PRO A 17 33.20 -6.46 16.70
N ARG A 18 32.19 -6.66 15.85
CA ARG A 18 32.38 -6.85 14.41
C ARG A 18 32.18 -5.52 13.66
N PRO A 19 33.19 -5.02 12.93
CA PRO A 19 32.99 -3.88 12.04
C PRO A 19 32.17 -4.28 10.80
N ALA A 20 31.48 -3.31 10.20
CA ALA A 20 30.77 -3.45 8.92
C ALA A 20 29.72 -4.59 8.85
N TYR A 21 28.99 -4.85 9.94
CA TYR A 21 27.85 -5.76 9.90
C TYR A 21 26.67 -5.12 9.13
N ARG A 22 25.86 -5.95 8.48
CA ARG A 22 24.61 -5.53 7.83
C ARG A 22 23.44 -5.90 8.73
N GLY A 23 22.57 -4.92 9.00
CA GLY A 23 21.29 -5.17 9.66
C GLY A 23 20.26 -5.70 8.66
N HIS A 24 19.38 -6.58 9.12
CA HIS A 24 18.11 -6.80 8.44
C HIS A 24 17.12 -5.80 9.00
N SER A 25 16.28 -5.26 8.13
CA SER A 25 15.17 -4.43 8.56
C SER A 25 13.91 -4.98 7.94
N PHE A 26 12.94 -5.26 8.80
CA PHE A 26 11.64 -5.77 8.40
C PHE A 26 10.70 -4.57 8.31
N PHE A 27 10.24 -4.27 7.11
CA PHE A 27 9.30 -3.20 6.86
C PHE A 27 7.99 -3.83 6.39
N GLY A 28 6.91 -3.45 7.06
CA GLY A 28 5.54 -3.77 6.66
C GLY A 28 4.94 -2.64 5.84
N GLY A 29 3.67 -2.78 5.43
CA GLY A 29 2.94 -1.76 4.68
C GLY A 29 2.27 -0.68 5.53
N ASN A 30 2.46 -0.66 6.86
CA ASN A 30 1.70 0.21 7.76
C ASN A 30 2.60 1.18 8.52
N ALA A 31 3.01 2.27 7.85
CA ALA A 31 3.77 3.34 8.49
C ALA A 31 2.95 4.05 9.57
N PHE A 32 1.64 4.25 9.32
CA PHE A 32 0.73 4.94 10.24
C PHE A 32 0.76 4.35 11.65
N MET A 33 0.68 3.02 11.79
CA MET A 33 0.73 2.38 13.10
C MET A 33 2.08 2.60 13.79
N LEU A 34 3.18 2.66 13.05
CA LEU A 34 4.49 2.94 13.63
C LEU A 34 4.57 4.39 14.13
N ASP A 35 4.01 5.35 13.39
CA ASP A 35 3.94 6.74 13.85
C ASP A 35 3.03 6.87 15.08
N LEU A 36 1.84 6.25 15.05
CA LEU A 36 0.89 6.26 16.17
C LEU A 36 1.53 5.70 17.45
N LEU A 37 2.24 4.56 17.35
CA LEU A 37 2.95 3.99 18.49
C LEU A 37 4.09 4.89 18.98
N ALA A 38 4.78 5.59 18.08
CA ALA A 38 5.86 6.51 18.44
C ALA A 38 5.32 7.76 19.15
N ASP A 39 4.19 8.29 18.70
CA ASP A 39 3.59 9.52 19.21
C ASP A 39 2.82 9.31 20.51
N ASN A 40 2.32 8.10 20.77
CA ASN A 40 1.53 7.75 21.96
C ASN A 40 2.24 6.73 22.86
N ARG A 41 3.58 6.75 22.86
CA ARG A 41 4.42 5.70 23.45
C ARG A 41 4.13 5.45 24.93
N GLU A 42 3.98 6.51 25.74
CA GLU A 42 3.75 6.39 27.18
C GLU A 42 2.36 5.84 27.49
N GLU A 43 1.33 6.41 26.86
CA GLU A 43 -0.07 6.00 27.06
C GLU A 43 -0.30 4.54 26.64
N LEU A 44 0.32 4.11 25.53
CA LEU A 44 0.20 2.76 25.01
C LEU A 44 1.19 1.76 25.64
N GLY A 45 2.02 2.18 26.60
CA GLY A 45 3.00 1.32 27.25
C GLY A 45 4.05 0.73 26.30
N VAL A 46 4.39 1.45 25.23
CA VAL A 46 5.30 0.98 24.19
C VAL A 46 6.74 1.09 24.69
N GLU A 47 7.41 -0.05 24.90
CA GLU A 47 8.80 -0.09 25.36
C GLU A 47 9.80 0.28 24.25
N ALA A 48 9.44 0.13 22.99
CA ALA A 48 10.32 0.42 21.85
C ALA A 48 10.64 1.92 21.75
N ASP A 49 11.89 2.25 21.46
CA ASP A 49 12.33 3.64 21.26
C ASP A 49 11.55 4.33 20.11
N ALA A 50 11.08 5.55 20.34
CA ALA A 50 10.29 6.31 19.36
C ALA A 50 11.08 6.57 18.06
N ASP A 51 12.39 6.80 18.13
CA ASP A 51 13.23 7.00 16.95
C ASP A 51 13.40 5.70 16.16
N LEU A 52 13.38 4.54 16.82
CA LEU A 52 13.35 3.24 16.11
C LEU A 52 12.05 3.08 15.32
N LEU A 53 10.91 3.41 15.93
CA LEU A 53 9.60 3.34 15.28
C LEU A 53 9.52 4.31 14.09
N ARG A 54 9.93 5.57 14.28
CA ARG A 54 9.96 6.58 13.20
C ARG A 54 10.91 6.20 12.06
N ARG A 55 12.08 5.63 12.36
CA ARG A 55 12.97 5.05 11.33
C ARG A 55 12.28 3.95 10.54
N GLY A 56 11.54 3.06 11.21
CA GLY A 56 10.73 2.03 10.57
C GLY A 56 9.65 2.63 9.66
N ALA A 57 8.92 3.64 10.16
CA ALA A 57 7.86 4.31 9.42
C ALA A 57 8.39 5.01 8.17
N LEU A 58 9.51 5.72 8.26
CA LEU A 58 10.17 6.35 7.12
C LEU A 58 10.61 5.32 6.07
N ALA A 59 11.21 4.22 6.51
CA ALA A 59 11.64 3.16 5.61
C ALA A 59 10.44 2.46 4.92
N THR A 60 9.33 2.23 5.64
CA THR A 60 8.08 1.76 5.05
C THR A 60 7.56 2.73 3.99
N ARG A 61 7.46 4.03 4.29
CA ARG A 61 7.01 5.04 3.31
C ARG A 61 7.88 5.05 2.06
N ARG A 62 9.20 4.98 2.23
CA ARG A 62 10.15 4.90 1.11
C ARG A 62 9.95 3.64 0.27
N GLN A 63 9.76 2.49 0.90
CA GLN A 63 9.45 1.25 0.18
C GLN A 63 8.13 1.39 -0.60
N LEU A 64 7.10 1.93 0.05
CA LEU A 64 5.79 2.13 -0.56
C LEU A 64 5.87 3.03 -1.79
N ALA A 65 6.59 4.15 -1.70
CA ALA A 65 6.73 5.13 -2.76
C ALA A 65 7.66 4.68 -3.91
N GLU A 66 8.78 4.03 -3.60
CA GLU A 66 9.86 3.82 -4.58
C GLU A 66 9.99 2.37 -5.07
N LYS A 67 9.45 1.40 -4.33
CA LYS A 67 9.74 -0.04 -4.52
C LYS A 67 8.51 -0.93 -4.57
N THR A 68 7.32 -0.36 -4.73
CA THR A 68 6.04 -1.09 -4.77
C THR A 68 5.64 -1.43 -6.20
N ALA A 69 5.42 -0.41 -7.01
CA ALA A 69 5.06 -0.51 -8.42
C ALA A 69 5.59 0.70 -9.19
N ARG A 70 5.73 0.55 -10.50
CA ARG A 70 5.93 1.65 -11.44
C ARG A 70 4.73 1.74 -12.36
N ALA A 71 4.15 2.93 -12.48
CA ALA A 71 3.13 3.23 -13.47
C ALA A 71 3.72 4.14 -14.54
N MET A 72 3.41 3.87 -15.81
CA MET A 72 3.88 4.65 -16.95
C MET A 72 2.72 4.87 -17.91
N VAL A 73 2.66 6.05 -18.50
CA VAL A 73 1.74 6.35 -19.60
C VAL A 73 2.46 6.08 -20.91
N GLU A 74 1.90 5.23 -21.76
CA GLU A 74 2.43 4.83 -23.05
C GLU A 74 1.43 5.20 -24.16
N ASN A 75 1.91 5.32 -25.41
CA ASN A 75 1.08 5.54 -26.61
C ASN A 75 0.07 6.71 -26.53
N ALA A 76 0.43 7.75 -25.77
CA ALA A 76 -0.41 8.92 -25.56
C ALA A 76 -0.58 9.73 -26.86
N ARG A 77 -1.83 9.98 -27.23
CA ARG A 77 -2.22 10.73 -28.42
C ARG A 77 -3.58 11.39 -28.24
N ILE A 78 -3.83 12.43 -29.03
CA ILE A 78 -5.16 13.00 -29.19
C ILE A 78 -5.73 12.48 -30.52
N GLU A 79 -6.92 11.88 -30.48
CA GLU A 79 -7.60 11.29 -31.63
C GLU A 79 -9.10 11.52 -31.50
N ASP A 80 -9.71 12.12 -32.52
CA ASP A 80 -11.15 12.50 -32.56
C ASP A 80 -11.60 13.36 -31.35
N GLY A 81 -10.73 14.25 -30.87
CA GLY A 81 -11.02 15.08 -29.70
C GLY A 81 -10.90 14.35 -28.35
N HIS A 82 -10.43 13.10 -28.34
CA HIS A 82 -10.20 12.32 -27.12
C HIS A 82 -8.72 12.09 -26.87
N ALA A 83 -8.31 12.20 -25.59
CA ALA A 83 -7.01 11.70 -25.15
C ALA A 83 -7.06 10.17 -25.03
N ARG A 84 -6.16 9.48 -25.73
CA ARG A 84 -6.01 8.02 -25.71
C ARG A 84 -4.59 7.68 -25.28
N PHE A 85 -4.45 6.80 -24.31
CA PHE A 85 -3.16 6.35 -23.79
C PHE A 85 -3.32 5.00 -23.09
N ASP A 86 -2.23 4.26 -23.02
CA ASP A 86 -2.13 3.04 -22.24
C ASP A 86 -1.48 3.33 -20.90
N VAL A 87 -1.92 2.69 -19.83
CA VAL A 87 -1.26 2.76 -18.52
C VAL A 87 -0.61 1.42 -18.21
N ARG A 88 0.71 1.37 -18.24
CA ARG A 88 1.47 0.18 -17.88
C ARG A 88 1.85 0.22 -16.42
N VAL A 89 1.39 -0.79 -15.66
CA VAL A 89 1.74 -0.98 -14.25
C VAL A 89 2.68 -2.18 -14.08
N ILE A 90 3.85 -1.94 -13.51
CA ILE A 90 4.88 -2.96 -13.24
C ILE A 90 4.98 -3.17 -11.74
N ASN A 91 4.62 -4.37 -11.27
CA ASN A 91 4.79 -4.78 -9.88
C ASN A 91 6.28 -5.06 -9.57
N MET A 92 6.81 -4.43 -8.52
CA MET A 92 8.22 -4.56 -8.10
C MET A 92 8.40 -5.41 -6.83
N THR A 93 7.32 -5.94 -6.26
CA THR A 93 7.30 -6.60 -4.95
C THR A 93 6.91 -8.08 -5.00
N GLY A 94 6.66 -8.62 -6.19
CA GLY A 94 6.14 -9.97 -6.36
C GLY A 94 4.76 -10.09 -5.72
N HIS A 95 4.52 -11.12 -4.91
CA HIS A 95 3.18 -11.35 -4.34
C HIS A 95 2.71 -10.29 -3.34
N LYS A 96 3.55 -9.36 -2.85
CA LYS A 96 3.16 -8.44 -1.75
C LYS A 96 2.17 -7.33 -2.16
N LEU A 97 1.99 -7.07 -3.46
CA LEU A 97 1.03 -6.08 -3.97
C LEU A 97 0.10 -6.71 -5.01
N PRO A 98 -1.24 -6.60 -4.89
CA PRO A 98 -2.02 -6.16 -3.73
C PRO A 98 -2.37 -7.31 -2.75
N THR A 99 -1.75 -8.49 -2.93
CA THR A 99 -2.29 -9.75 -2.38
C THR A 99 -2.08 -9.93 -0.87
N GLY A 100 -2.70 -10.98 -0.32
CA GLY A 100 -2.37 -11.57 0.99
C GLY A 100 -3.20 -11.12 2.17
N TYR A 101 -4.00 -10.05 2.04
CA TYR A 101 -4.94 -9.63 3.09
C TYR A 101 -6.22 -9.09 2.45
N PRO A 102 -7.41 -9.62 2.77
CA PRO A 102 -8.65 -9.38 2.01
C PRO A 102 -9.22 -7.96 2.11
N SER A 103 -8.63 -7.09 2.94
CA SER A 103 -8.95 -5.66 2.94
C SER A 103 -7.98 -4.80 2.11
N ARG A 104 -6.97 -5.40 1.46
CA ARG A 104 -6.04 -4.66 0.61
C ARG A 104 -6.67 -4.37 -0.75
N ARG A 105 -6.58 -3.10 -1.13
CA ARG A 105 -7.00 -2.60 -2.43
C ARG A 105 -5.88 -1.77 -3.05
N LEU A 106 -5.65 -1.97 -4.34
CA LEU A 106 -4.86 -1.09 -5.19
C LEU A 106 -5.78 -0.57 -6.29
N TRP A 107 -5.67 0.70 -6.64
CA TRP A 107 -6.39 1.25 -7.78
C TRP A 107 -5.56 2.33 -8.47
N LEU A 108 -5.96 2.68 -9.69
CA LEU A 108 -5.42 3.84 -10.39
C LEU A 108 -6.37 5.03 -10.27
N MET A 109 -5.82 6.18 -9.86
CA MET A 109 -6.43 7.47 -10.10
C MET A 109 -5.89 8.01 -11.42
N VAL A 110 -6.76 8.25 -12.38
CA VAL A 110 -6.40 8.75 -13.71
C VAL A 110 -6.97 10.14 -13.88
N GLU A 111 -6.10 11.11 -14.18
CA GLU A 111 -6.48 12.49 -14.42
C GLU A 111 -5.97 12.93 -15.80
N VAL A 112 -6.85 13.55 -16.58
CA VAL A 112 -6.47 14.22 -17.84
C VAL A 112 -6.64 15.71 -17.64
N LEU A 113 -5.60 16.46 -17.99
CA LEU A 113 -5.56 17.90 -17.91
C LEU A 113 -5.49 18.50 -19.31
N ASP A 114 -6.27 19.56 -19.55
CA ASP A 114 -6.06 20.49 -20.65
C ASP A 114 -5.41 21.75 -20.09
N GLY A 115 -4.09 21.87 -20.29
CA GLY A 115 -3.27 22.85 -19.60
C GLY A 115 -3.30 22.66 -18.08
N ARG A 116 -4.01 23.55 -17.36
CA ARG A 116 -4.21 23.47 -15.90
C ARG A 116 -5.61 23.02 -15.52
N GLU A 117 -6.52 22.93 -16.48
CA GLU A 117 -7.89 22.53 -16.24
C GLU A 117 -7.99 21.01 -16.21
N ARG A 118 -8.68 20.46 -15.20
CA ARG A 118 -8.96 19.03 -15.13
C ARG A 118 -10.21 18.71 -15.92
N VAL A 119 -10.06 18.03 -17.05
CA VAL A 119 -11.16 17.70 -17.97
C VAL A 119 -11.69 16.28 -17.79
N PHE A 120 -10.91 15.39 -17.17
CA PHE A 120 -11.34 14.03 -16.83
C PHE A 120 -10.70 13.57 -15.53
N VAL A 121 -11.45 12.83 -14.72
CA VAL A 121 -10.93 12.10 -13.57
C VAL A 121 -11.68 10.79 -13.36
N SER A 122 -10.95 9.72 -13.08
CA SER A 122 -11.45 8.43 -12.59
C SER A 122 -10.64 8.03 -11.35
N GLY A 123 -11.29 7.41 -10.36
CA GLY A 123 -10.64 6.90 -9.16
C GLY A 123 -10.22 7.96 -8.12
N ALA A 124 -10.80 9.17 -8.17
CA ALA A 124 -10.61 10.19 -7.16
C ALA A 124 -11.14 9.75 -5.79
N VAL A 125 -10.62 10.37 -4.72
CA VAL A 125 -11.10 10.14 -3.35
C VAL A 125 -11.84 11.36 -2.80
N ASP A 126 -12.91 11.12 -2.03
CA ASP A 126 -13.65 12.17 -1.32
C ASP A 126 -12.96 12.58 0.00
N GLU A 127 -13.52 13.57 0.70
CA GLU A 127 -13.01 14.05 2.00
C GLU A 127 -13.00 12.98 3.09
N ARG A 128 -13.75 11.89 2.91
CA ARG A 128 -13.80 10.73 3.81
C ARG A 128 -12.85 9.62 3.38
N GLY A 129 -12.09 9.82 2.31
CA GLY A 129 -11.14 8.86 1.75
C GLY A 129 -11.79 7.73 0.95
N ARG A 130 -13.05 7.86 0.54
CA ARG A 130 -13.73 6.86 -0.31
C ARG A 130 -13.46 7.13 -1.78
N ILE A 131 -13.33 6.07 -2.57
CA ILE A 131 -13.19 6.17 -4.03
C ILE A 131 -14.55 6.60 -4.61
N VAL A 132 -14.55 7.72 -5.32
CA VAL A 132 -15.75 8.28 -5.95
C VAL A 132 -16.10 7.47 -7.19
N GLY A 133 -17.40 7.23 -7.41
CA GLY A 133 -17.92 6.61 -8.63
C GLY A 133 -18.13 5.10 -8.56
N LEU A 134 -17.79 4.46 -7.44
CA LEU A 134 -18.06 3.03 -7.23
C LEU A 134 -19.55 2.80 -6.91
N GLU A 135 -20.13 1.74 -7.50
CA GLU A 135 -21.54 1.39 -7.26
C GLU A 135 -21.75 0.69 -5.91
N GLN A 136 -20.74 -0.02 -5.43
CA GLN A 136 -20.72 -0.66 -4.11
C GLN A 136 -19.34 -0.51 -3.47
N GLU A 137 -19.27 -0.64 -2.15
CA GLU A 137 -18.00 -0.45 -1.42
C GLU A 137 -17.11 -1.70 -1.43
N LEU A 138 -17.71 -2.88 -1.60
CA LEU A 138 -17.03 -4.18 -1.49
C LEU A 138 -17.05 -4.90 -2.83
N GLY A 139 -15.91 -5.39 -3.30
CA GLY A 139 -15.81 -6.25 -4.48
C GLY A 139 -16.22 -5.55 -5.78
N GLN A 140 -15.34 -4.73 -6.31
CA GLN A 140 -15.48 -4.14 -7.63
C GLN A 140 -15.00 -5.11 -8.71
N PRO A 141 -15.75 -5.28 -9.83
CA PRO A 141 -15.20 -5.97 -10.98
C PRO A 141 -13.99 -5.23 -11.52
N HIS A 142 -12.96 -5.96 -11.94
CA HIS A 142 -11.79 -5.35 -12.56
C HIS A 142 -12.15 -4.80 -13.95
N VAL A 143 -11.68 -3.58 -14.25
CA VAL A 143 -11.76 -2.99 -15.59
C VAL A 143 -10.35 -2.74 -16.11
N ASP A 144 -10.13 -3.05 -17.39
CA ASP A 144 -8.88 -2.84 -18.12
C ASP A 144 -8.96 -1.65 -19.09
N ARG A 145 -10.14 -1.05 -19.24
CA ARG A 145 -10.39 0.11 -20.10
C ARG A 145 -11.16 1.20 -19.36
N VAL A 146 -10.64 2.42 -19.37
CA VAL A 146 -11.24 3.60 -18.76
C VAL A 146 -11.81 4.51 -19.84
N THR A 147 -13.13 4.58 -19.94
CA THR A 147 -13.86 5.45 -20.88
C THR A 147 -14.79 6.44 -20.19
N SER A 148 -15.11 6.18 -18.92
CA SER A 148 -15.96 7.02 -18.08
C SER A 148 -15.30 7.27 -16.71
N PRO A 149 -15.69 8.33 -15.98
CA PRO A 149 -15.26 8.57 -14.60
C PRO A 149 -15.56 7.43 -13.61
N LYS A 150 -16.49 6.53 -13.95
CA LYS A 150 -16.87 5.38 -13.12
C LYS A 150 -16.00 4.15 -13.38
N ASP A 151 -15.25 4.14 -14.48
CA ASP A 151 -14.40 3.03 -14.85
C ASP A 151 -13.11 3.15 -14.03
N VAL A 152 -13.09 2.59 -12.83
CA VAL A 152 -11.93 2.65 -11.92
C VAL A 152 -11.17 1.33 -11.98
N PRO A 153 -9.92 1.30 -12.48
CA PRO A 153 -9.09 0.10 -12.45
C PRO A 153 -8.73 -0.24 -11.01
N ILE A 154 -9.35 -1.29 -10.47
CA ILE A 154 -9.16 -1.75 -9.08
C ILE A 154 -8.63 -3.18 -9.12
N TRP A 155 -7.60 -3.44 -8.31
CA TRP A 155 -7.15 -4.78 -7.95
C TRP A 155 -7.41 -4.99 -6.46
N GLU A 156 -8.31 -5.91 -6.18
CA GLU A 156 -8.63 -6.36 -4.83
C GLU A 156 -8.93 -7.85 -4.84
N THR A 157 -8.74 -8.47 -3.68
CA THR A 157 -9.18 -9.84 -3.48
C THR A 157 -10.63 -9.82 -2.99
N ILE A 158 -11.53 -10.42 -3.75
CA ILE A 158 -12.93 -10.58 -3.34
C ILE A 158 -13.06 -11.96 -2.70
N VAL A 159 -13.44 -11.97 -1.42
CA VAL A 159 -13.62 -13.21 -0.65
C VAL A 159 -15.00 -13.26 -0.01
N LEU A 160 -15.46 -14.48 0.21
CA LEU A 160 -16.71 -14.81 0.86
C LEU A 160 -16.47 -15.30 2.28
N ASP A 161 -17.40 -14.99 3.18
CA ASP A 161 -17.47 -15.59 4.51
C ASP A 161 -18.16 -16.97 4.50
N GLY A 162 -18.30 -17.57 5.68
CA GLY A 162 -18.95 -18.88 5.85
C GLY A 162 -20.43 -18.91 5.46
N GLU A 163 -21.08 -17.76 5.29
CA GLU A 163 -22.47 -17.63 4.82
C GLU A 163 -22.54 -17.32 3.32
N GLY A 164 -21.40 -17.25 2.62
CA GLY A 164 -21.33 -16.90 1.21
C GLY A 164 -21.46 -15.40 0.93
N LYS A 165 -21.31 -14.53 1.94
CA LYS A 165 -21.38 -13.06 1.76
C LYS A 165 -19.98 -12.48 1.55
N ILE A 166 -19.86 -11.45 0.72
CA ILE A 166 -18.58 -10.74 0.53
C ILE A 166 -18.10 -10.16 1.86
N THR A 167 -16.84 -10.39 2.19
CA THR A 167 -16.20 -9.89 3.42
C THR A 167 -14.79 -9.39 3.16
N THR A 168 -14.32 -8.46 3.99
CA THR A 168 -12.91 -8.01 4.04
C THR A 168 -12.21 -8.49 5.32
N ARG A 169 -12.92 -9.25 6.17
CA ARG A 169 -12.39 -9.74 7.44
C ARG A 169 -11.60 -11.01 7.21
N LEU A 170 -10.29 -10.95 7.44
CA LEU A 170 -9.40 -12.12 7.29
C LEU A 170 -9.88 -13.32 8.10
N ALA A 171 -10.33 -13.13 9.34
CA ALA A 171 -10.78 -14.22 10.21
C ALA A 171 -12.11 -14.87 9.77
N SER A 172 -12.88 -14.19 8.92
CA SER A 172 -14.16 -14.71 8.41
C SER A 172 -14.02 -15.34 7.02
N MET A 173 -12.87 -15.19 6.37
CA MET A 173 -12.62 -15.64 5.00
C MET A 173 -12.76 -17.16 4.88
N ALA A 174 -13.68 -17.63 4.03
CA ALA A 174 -13.94 -19.04 3.77
C ALA A 174 -13.63 -19.46 2.33
N ALA A 175 -13.90 -18.59 1.35
CA ALA A 175 -13.68 -18.87 -0.07
C ALA A 175 -13.38 -17.59 -0.87
N TYR A 176 -12.87 -17.75 -2.10
CA TYR A 176 -12.84 -16.65 -3.08
C TYR A 176 -14.19 -16.55 -3.78
N ALA A 177 -14.59 -15.33 -4.14
CA ALA A 177 -15.82 -15.07 -4.90
C ALA A 177 -15.62 -15.31 -6.41
#